data_AF-U6MF94-F1
#
_entry.id   AF-U6MF94-F1
#
_cell.length_a   1.000
_cell.length_b   1.000
_cell.length_c   1.000
_cell.angle_alpha   90.00
_cell.angle_beta   90.00
_cell.angle_gamma   90.00
#
_symmetry.space_group_name_H-M   'P 1'
#
loop_
_entity.id
_entity.type
_entity.pdbx_description
1 polymer ?
#
loop_
_entity_poly.entity_id
_entity_poly.type
_entity_poly.pdbx_seq_one_letter_code
_entity_poly.pdbx_strand_id
1 'polypeptide(L)'
;VFDMELDSLEVEMVQKETIHPRKSYKMNSSCADILLFASYKWPISKPSLLAEAKDIMEGATATKHWLDVQLRWGDYDSHDIERYVRSKFLDYTTDNMSIYPSPSGILIGIDLAYNLHSAFGHWIPGLKPLMQRAMNKIMKANPALYVLRERIRKGLQLYSSEPTEPYLNSQNYGELFSNQTVWFIDDTNVYRVTIHKTFEGNLTTKPVNGVIFIFNPRTGQLFLKIIHTSVWAGQKRLTQLARWKTAEEVAALIRSLPVEEQPKQIIATRKGMLDPLEVHLLDFPNIVIKGSELNLPFQALMKIEKFGDMILRATQPEMVLFNLYDDWLKSISAYTSFSRMLLLLRALQVNTERTKCILRPNKSTTTLSHHIWPSLTDEEWIHVEVTLKDLILADYAKKNNVNVASLTQSEIRDIILGMEIAPPSLQRQQIAEIETQAREQQQQQQVTSTTTRSVNIHGEEMIVATQSPHEQQVFSSKTDWR
;
A
#
# COMPACT_ATOMS: atom_id res chain seq x y z
N VAL A 1 -2.68 -15.35 -20.08
CA VAL A 1 -2.86 -14.81 -21.45
C VAL A 1 -3.12 -15.96 -22.40
N PHE A 2 -2.18 -16.89 -22.57
CA PHE A 2 -2.39 -18.07 -23.43
C PHE A 2 -3.60 -18.93 -23.04
N ASP A 3 -3.85 -19.13 -21.73
CA ASP A 3 -5.03 -19.88 -21.27
C ASP A 3 -6.38 -19.26 -21.69
N MET A 4 -6.41 -17.97 -22.04
CA MET A 4 -7.62 -17.27 -22.51
C MET A 4 -7.77 -17.30 -24.03
N GLU A 5 -6.77 -17.79 -24.76
CA GLU A 5 -6.67 -17.72 -26.23
C GLU A 5 -6.39 -19.11 -26.82
N LEU A 6 -6.82 -20.18 -26.13
CA LEU A 6 -6.59 -21.57 -26.55
C LEU A 6 -7.21 -21.85 -27.91
N ASP A 7 -8.49 -21.53 -28.08
CA ASP A 7 -9.24 -21.76 -29.32
C ASP A 7 -8.67 -20.92 -30.47
N SER A 8 -8.37 -19.63 -30.20
CA SER A 8 -7.86 -18.67 -31.18
C SER A 8 -6.52 -19.10 -31.81
N LEU A 9 -5.69 -19.80 -31.02
CA LEU A 9 -4.35 -20.24 -31.42
C LEU A 9 -4.28 -21.74 -31.70
N GLU A 10 -5.39 -22.47 -31.65
CA GLU A 10 -5.46 -23.93 -31.79
C GLU A 10 -4.53 -24.68 -30.78
N VAL A 11 -4.41 -24.15 -29.55
CA VAL A 11 -3.60 -24.73 -28.48
C VAL A 11 -4.43 -25.72 -27.68
N GLU A 12 -3.94 -26.96 -27.57
CA GLU A 12 -4.56 -28.00 -26.72
C GLU A 12 -4.25 -27.75 -25.24
N MET A 13 -2.98 -27.43 -24.95
CA MET A 13 -2.51 -27.27 -23.57
C MET A 13 -1.40 -26.22 -23.49
N VAL A 14 -1.47 -25.40 -22.44
CA VAL A 14 -0.40 -24.49 -22.04
C VAL A 14 0.23 -25.06 -20.77
N GLN A 15 1.53 -25.31 -20.81
CA GLN A 15 2.28 -25.83 -19.66
C GLN A 15 3.34 -24.82 -19.25
N LYS A 16 3.31 -24.41 -17.97
CA LYS A 16 4.43 -23.71 -17.34
C LYS A 16 5.46 -24.73 -16.88
N GLU A 17 6.70 -24.58 -17.33
CA GLU A 17 7.78 -25.51 -17.00
C GLU A 17 8.27 -25.34 -15.56
N THR A 18 8.82 -26.42 -15.00
CA THR A 18 9.49 -26.36 -13.70
C THR A 18 10.88 -25.78 -13.88
N ILE A 19 11.01 -24.49 -13.62
CA ILE A 19 12.22 -23.72 -13.89
C ILE A 19 13.18 -23.77 -12.69
N HIS A 20 14.47 -23.90 -12.97
CA HIS A 20 15.50 -23.78 -11.94
C HIS A 20 15.47 -22.37 -11.30
N PRO A 21 15.47 -22.22 -9.96
CA PRO A 21 15.29 -20.91 -9.30
C PRO A 21 16.30 -19.83 -9.68
N ARG A 22 17.46 -20.23 -10.22
CA ARG A 22 18.56 -19.35 -10.64
C ARG A 22 18.61 -19.07 -12.14
N LYS A 23 17.66 -19.59 -12.93
CA LYS A 23 17.64 -19.41 -14.40
C LYS A 23 17.58 -17.93 -14.76
N SER A 24 16.79 -17.14 -14.04
CA SER A 24 16.51 -15.72 -14.33
C SER A 24 17.74 -14.82 -14.42
N TYR A 25 18.87 -15.20 -13.83
CA TYR A 25 20.14 -14.45 -13.89
C TYR A 25 21.29 -15.27 -14.50
N LYS A 26 20.99 -16.40 -15.15
CA LYS A 26 21.97 -17.22 -15.87
C LYS A 26 22.03 -16.78 -17.34
N MET A 27 23.09 -16.07 -17.72
CA MET A 27 23.21 -15.43 -19.04
C MET A 27 23.88 -16.30 -20.13
N ASN A 28 24.40 -17.45 -19.73
CA ASN A 28 25.21 -18.36 -20.54
C ASN A 28 24.44 -19.56 -21.08
N SER A 29 23.29 -19.90 -20.50
CA SER A 29 22.42 -20.98 -21.01
C SER A 29 21.01 -20.78 -20.50
N SER A 30 20.01 -21.27 -21.22
CA SER A 30 18.61 -21.18 -20.82
C SER A 30 17.84 -22.49 -21.07
N CYS A 31 16.56 -22.50 -20.69
CA CYS A 31 15.58 -23.56 -20.94
C CYS A 31 14.20 -22.93 -21.18
N ALA A 32 13.22 -23.68 -21.69
CA ALA A 32 11.87 -23.14 -21.88
C ALA A 32 11.21 -22.73 -20.54
N ASP A 33 10.47 -21.61 -20.54
CA ASP A 33 9.60 -21.21 -19.41
C ASP A 33 8.16 -21.69 -19.58
N ILE A 34 7.66 -21.62 -20.81
CA ILE A 34 6.30 -22.02 -21.19
C ILE A 34 6.40 -22.92 -22.42
N LEU A 35 5.61 -23.97 -22.44
CA LEU A 35 5.46 -24.87 -23.57
C LEU A 35 3.99 -24.91 -24.01
N LEU A 36 3.75 -24.67 -25.30
CA LEU A 36 2.44 -24.78 -25.94
C LEU A 36 2.37 -26.09 -26.72
N PHE A 37 1.26 -26.80 -26.58
CA PHE A 37 0.95 -28.01 -27.33
C PHE A 37 -0.13 -27.73 -28.36
N ALA A 38 0.11 -28.07 -29.62
CA ALA A 38 -0.83 -27.85 -30.72
C ALA A 38 -1.93 -28.91 -30.70
N SER A 39 -3.17 -28.51 -30.98
CA SER A 39 -4.28 -29.45 -31.18
C SER A 39 -4.07 -30.36 -32.40
N TYR A 40 -3.32 -29.87 -33.39
CA TYR A 40 -2.92 -30.66 -34.55
C TYR A 40 -1.48 -30.35 -34.96
N LYS A 41 -1.26 -29.37 -35.84
CA LYS A 41 0.05 -28.94 -36.33
C LYS A 41 0.00 -27.48 -36.71
N TRP A 42 0.93 -26.68 -36.21
CA TRP A 42 1.09 -25.30 -36.64
C TRP A 42 2.07 -25.19 -37.80
N PRO A 43 1.74 -24.43 -38.87
CA PRO A 43 2.76 -23.94 -39.79
C PRO A 43 3.65 -22.93 -39.06
N ILE A 44 4.96 -22.98 -39.32
CA ILE A 44 5.94 -22.18 -38.60
C ILE A 44 6.63 -21.21 -39.55
N SER A 45 6.76 -19.96 -39.12
CA SER A 45 7.54 -18.96 -39.85
C SER A 45 9.05 -19.19 -39.74
N LYS A 46 9.82 -18.57 -40.63
CA LYS A 46 11.23 -18.29 -40.32
C LYS A 46 11.36 -17.47 -39.04
N PRO A 47 12.47 -17.61 -38.29
CA PRO A 47 12.77 -16.72 -37.18
C PRO A 47 12.76 -15.25 -37.60
N SER A 48 11.91 -14.45 -36.97
CA SER A 48 11.77 -13.01 -37.25
C SER A 48 11.53 -12.22 -35.98
N LEU A 49 11.70 -10.90 -36.04
CA LEU A 49 11.43 -10.00 -34.91
C LEU A 49 9.93 -9.84 -34.66
N LEU A 50 9.59 -9.48 -33.42
CA LEU A 50 8.21 -9.17 -32.99
C LEU A 50 7.59 -8.01 -33.79
N ALA A 51 8.39 -7.03 -34.19
CA ALA A 51 7.95 -5.84 -34.91
C ALA A 51 7.81 -6.06 -36.43
N GLU A 52 8.32 -7.16 -36.98
CA GLU A 52 8.23 -7.44 -38.42
C GLU A 52 6.80 -7.81 -38.84
N ALA A 53 6.29 -7.11 -39.86
CA ALA A 53 4.87 -7.15 -40.24
C ALA A 53 4.43 -8.38 -41.05
N LYS A 54 5.37 -9.07 -41.73
CA LYS A 54 5.05 -10.23 -42.57
C LYS A 54 5.81 -11.45 -42.12
N ASP A 55 5.08 -12.48 -41.75
CA ASP A 55 5.64 -13.80 -41.48
C ASP A 55 5.65 -14.63 -42.77
N ILE A 56 6.83 -15.12 -43.12
CA ILE A 56 7.00 -16.08 -44.21
C ILE A 56 6.91 -17.46 -43.57
N MET A 57 5.73 -18.08 -43.67
CA MET A 57 5.50 -19.46 -43.26
C MET A 57 6.22 -20.40 -44.22
N GLU A 58 7.19 -21.16 -43.73
CA GLU A 58 7.77 -22.26 -44.50
C GLU A 58 6.94 -23.51 -44.24
N GLY A 59 7.01 -24.50 -45.14
CA GLY A 59 6.26 -25.77 -45.00
C GLY A 59 6.63 -26.63 -43.78
N ALA A 60 7.45 -26.11 -42.86
CA ALA A 60 7.79 -26.76 -41.60
C ALA A 60 6.61 -26.64 -40.62
N THR A 61 6.30 -27.75 -39.95
CA THR A 61 5.21 -27.83 -38.98
C THR A 61 5.70 -28.28 -37.61
N ALA A 62 5.12 -27.77 -36.53
CA ALA A 62 5.39 -28.25 -35.17
C ALA A 62 4.12 -28.54 -34.38
N THR A 63 4.27 -29.45 -33.42
CA THR A 63 3.26 -29.79 -32.41
C THR A 63 3.56 -29.17 -31.05
N LYS A 64 4.78 -28.66 -30.85
CA LYS A 64 5.25 -28.02 -29.63
C LYS A 64 5.89 -26.68 -29.95
N HIS A 65 5.63 -25.68 -29.12
CA HIS A 65 6.20 -24.34 -29.27
C HIS A 65 6.60 -23.78 -27.90
N TRP A 66 7.88 -23.46 -27.71
CA TRP A 66 8.38 -22.97 -26.42
C TRP A 66 8.51 -21.45 -26.39
N LEU A 67 8.46 -20.90 -25.17
CA LEU A 67 8.77 -19.50 -24.89
C LEU A 67 9.84 -19.43 -23.83
N ASP A 68 10.84 -18.58 -24.05
CA ASP A 68 11.89 -18.23 -23.07
C ASP A 68 11.86 -16.72 -22.80
N VAL A 69 11.80 -16.32 -21.53
CA VAL A 69 11.78 -14.92 -21.09
C VAL A 69 13.12 -14.57 -20.45
N GLN A 70 13.88 -13.74 -21.15
CA GLN A 70 15.16 -13.22 -20.72
C GLN A 70 15.02 -11.80 -20.15
N LEU A 71 15.56 -11.62 -18.96
CA LEU A 71 15.71 -10.30 -18.34
C LEU A 71 17.14 -9.82 -18.56
N ARG A 72 17.32 -8.54 -18.88
CA ARG A 72 18.64 -7.91 -18.86
C ARG A 72 18.61 -6.55 -18.18
N TRP A 73 19.78 -6.06 -17.84
CA TRP A 73 20.02 -4.70 -17.43
C TRP A 73 21.01 -4.06 -18.42
N GLY A 74 20.50 -3.29 -19.38
CA GLY A 74 21.33 -2.64 -20.38
C GLY A 74 22.17 -1.49 -19.82
N ASP A 75 23.20 -1.11 -20.56
CA ASP A 75 24.01 0.09 -20.32
C ASP A 75 23.94 1.03 -21.53
N TYR A 76 24.67 2.15 -21.46
CA TYR A 76 24.66 3.16 -22.51
C TYR A 76 25.10 2.60 -23.87
N ASP A 77 26.09 1.70 -23.88
CA ASP A 77 26.69 1.15 -25.10
C ASP A 77 25.86 0.00 -25.69
N SER A 78 25.16 -0.76 -24.83
CA SER A 78 24.43 -1.97 -25.20
C SER A 78 23.02 -1.99 -24.61
N HIS A 79 22.13 -1.19 -25.21
CA HIS A 79 20.69 -1.15 -24.88
C HIS A 79 19.77 -1.46 -26.07
N ASP A 80 20.28 -1.93 -27.21
CA ASP A 80 19.44 -2.45 -28.30
C ASP A 80 18.89 -3.85 -27.93
N ILE A 81 17.60 -3.92 -27.62
CA ILE A 81 16.94 -5.16 -27.19
C ILE A 81 16.71 -6.14 -28.35
N GLU A 82 16.48 -5.66 -29.57
CA GLU A 82 16.20 -6.51 -30.74
C GLU A 82 17.43 -7.30 -31.15
N ARG A 83 18.59 -6.62 -31.20
CA ARG A 83 19.87 -7.26 -31.47
C ARG A 83 20.21 -8.31 -30.41
N TYR A 84 19.93 -8.02 -29.14
CA TYR A 84 20.20 -8.93 -28.04
C TYR A 84 19.34 -10.20 -28.11
N VAL A 85 18.02 -10.09 -28.28
CA VAL A 85 17.14 -11.26 -28.34
C VAL A 85 17.48 -12.15 -29.53
N ARG A 86 17.84 -11.55 -30.67
CA ARG A 86 18.28 -12.29 -31.85
C ARG A 86 19.58 -13.03 -31.60
N SER A 87 20.58 -12.36 -31.03
CA SER A 87 21.87 -12.99 -30.68
C SER A 87 21.64 -14.16 -29.72
N LYS A 88 20.92 -13.94 -28.62
CA LYS A 88 20.68 -14.97 -27.60
C LYS A 88 19.85 -16.14 -28.12
N PHE A 89 18.86 -15.88 -28.96
CA PHE A 89 18.09 -16.95 -29.60
C PHE A 89 19.00 -17.83 -30.44
N LEU A 90 19.86 -17.25 -31.29
CA LEU A 90 20.78 -18.00 -32.14
C LEU A 90 21.83 -18.74 -31.31
N ASP A 91 22.41 -18.09 -30.29
CA ASP A 91 23.37 -18.71 -29.38
C ASP A 91 22.76 -19.92 -28.66
N TYR A 92 21.57 -19.76 -28.05
CA TYR A 92 20.94 -20.81 -27.25
C TYR A 92 20.33 -21.94 -28.08
N THR A 93 19.94 -21.70 -29.33
CA THR A 93 19.38 -22.75 -30.19
C THR A 93 20.44 -23.54 -30.95
N THR A 94 21.67 -23.02 -31.03
CA THR A 94 22.80 -23.71 -31.68
C THR A 94 23.77 -24.34 -30.69
N ASP A 95 23.84 -23.86 -29.45
CA ASP A 95 24.67 -24.42 -28.40
C ASP A 95 24.02 -25.65 -27.73
N ASN A 96 24.84 -26.65 -27.39
CA ASN A 96 24.42 -27.89 -26.73
C ASN A 96 24.17 -27.71 -25.22
N MET A 97 24.55 -26.57 -24.63
CA MET A 97 24.30 -26.32 -23.20
C MET A 97 22.84 -25.97 -22.89
N SER A 98 22.11 -25.41 -23.87
CA SER A 98 20.71 -25.03 -23.73
C SER A 98 19.84 -26.05 -24.44
N ILE A 99 18.89 -26.65 -23.72
CA ILE A 99 18.04 -27.71 -24.27
C ILE A 99 16.61 -27.20 -24.29
N TYR A 100 16.04 -27.14 -25.50
CA TYR A 100 14.64 -26.79 -25.72
C TYR A 100 13.81 -28.01 -26.16
N PRO A 101 12.53 -28.10 -25.78
CA PRO A 101 11.69 -29.27 -26.10
C PRO A 101 11.35 -29.44 -27.59
N SER A 102 11.54 -28.39 -28.39
CA SER A 102 11.28 -28.37 -29.83
C SER A 102 12.18 -27.36 -30.53
N PRO A 103 12.41 -27.48 -31.86
CA PRO A 103 13.15 -26.47 -32.62
C PRO A 103 12.35 -25.17 -32.82
N SER A 104 11.03 -25.21 -32.60
CA SER A 104 10.13 -24.07 -32.71
C SER A 104 9.87 -23.41 -31.36
N GLY A 105 10.09 -22.10 -31.31
CA GLY A 105 9.84 -21.27 -30.14
C GLY A 105 10.30 -19.84 -30.33
N ILE A 106 10.04 -19.01 -29.32
CA ILE A 106 10.41 -17.60 -29.26
C ILE A 106 11.19 -17.27 -27.99
N LEU A 107 12.14 -16.36 -28.12
CA LEU A 107 12.84 -15.73 -27.00
C LEU A 107 12.35 -14.28 -26.87
N ILE A 108 11.85 -13.94 -25.69
CA ILE A 108 11.36 -12.62 -25.31
C ILE A 108 12.42 -11.97 -24.42
N GLY A 109 12.87 -10.77 -24.78
CA GLY A 109 13.81 -10.00 -23.99
C GLY A 109 13.14 -8.77 -23.38
N ILE A 110 13.44 -8.52 -22.10
CA ILE A 110 13.03 -7.31 -21.38
C ILE A 110 14.29 -6.63 -20.84
N ASP A 111 14.53 -5.39 -21.26
CA ASP A 111 15.53 -4.52 -20.65
C ASP A 111 14.91 -3.76 -19.48
N LEU A 112 15.33 -4.11 -18.27
CA LEU A 112 14.84 -3.55 -17.03
C LEU A 112 15.32 -2.10 -16.79
N ALA A 113 16.46 -1.72 -17.34
CA ALA A 113 17.03 -0.38 -17.17
C ALA A 113 16.32 0.64 -18.09
N TYR A 114 16.16 0.26 -19.36
CA TYR A 114 15.58 1.12 -20.40
C TYR A 114 14.08 0.92 -20.62
N ASN A 115 13.47 -0.04 -19.91
CA ASN A 115 12.05 -0.40 -20.04
C ASN A 115 11.65 -0.78 -21.49
N LEU A 116 12.59 -1.39 -22.23
CA LEU A 116 12.41 -1.86 -23.60
C LEU A 116 12.09 -3.35 -23.62
N HIS A 117 11.36 -3.80 -24.63
CA HIS A 117 11.12 -5.22 -24.85
C HIS A 117 11.10 -5.53 -26.34
N SER A 118 11.51 -6.74 -26.69
CA SER A 118 11.31 -7.30 -28.03
C SER A 118 11.31 -8.83 -27.94
N ALA A 119 11.02 -9.50 -29.03
CA ALA A 119 11.12 -10.94 -29.12
C ALA A 119 11.64 -11.36 -30.50
N PHE A 120 12.35 -12.47 -30.54
CA PHE A 120 12.85 -13.07 -31.76
C PHE A 120 12.67 -14.59 -31.71
N GLY A 121 12.24 -15.15 -32.82
CA GLY A 121 12.08 -16.59 -32.96
C GLY A 121 11.01 -16.93 -33.99
N HIS A 122 10.55 -18.16 -33.93
CA HIS A 122 9.56 -18.70 -34.85
C HIS A 122 8.16 -18.23 -34.47
N TRP A 123 7.30 -17.92 -35.45
CA TRP A 123 5.93 -17.50 -35.19
C TRP A 123 4.92 -18.51 -35.73
N ILE A 124 3.93 -18.82 -34.91
CA ILE A 124 2.70 -19.51 -35.33
C ILE A 124 1.63 -18.47 -35.70
N PRO A 125 0.65 -18.82 -36.55
CA PRO A 125 -0.44 -17.91 -36.90
C PRO A 125 -1.12 -17.31 -35.66
N GLY A 126 -1.36 -15.99 -35.66
CA GLY A 126 -2.02 -15.28 -34.55
C GLY A 126 -1.15 -14.96 -33.33
N LEU A 127 0.00 -15.64 -33.15
CA LEU A 127 0.86 -15.43 -31.97
C LEU A 127 1.48 -14.03 -31.93
N LYS A 128 2.00 -13.53 -33.06
CA LYS A 128 2.70 -12.24 -33.11
C LYS A 128 1.80 -11.05 -32.68
N PRO A 129 0.57 -10.86 -33.22
CA PRO A 129 -0.36 -9.84 -32.74
C PRO A 129 -0.78 -10.01 -31.28
N LEU A 130 -0.92 -11.26 -30.80
CA LEU A 130 -1.21 -11.52 -29.40
C LEU A 130 -0.05 -11.06 -28.51
N MET A 131 1.19 -11.44 -28.86
CA MET A 131 2.39 -11.08 -28.10
C MET A 131 2.61 -9.58 -28.05
N GLN A 132 2.39 -8.85 -29.16
CA GLN A 132 2.46 -7.39 -29.17
C GLN A 132 1.49 -6.76 -28.18
N ARG A 133 0.22 -7.18 -28.16
CA ARG A 133 -0.79 -6.67 -27.22
C ARG A 133 -0.46 -7.07 -25.77
N ALA A 134 -0.07 -8.33 -25.57
CA ALA A 134 0.24 -8.88 -24.25
C ALA A 134 1.45 -8.19 -23.62
N MET A 135 2.57 -8.07 -24.34
CA MET A 135 3.78 -7.44 -23.82
C MET A 135 3.59 -5.96 -23.53
N ASN A 136 2.86 -5.23 -24.38
CA ASN A 136 2.51 -3.83 -24.10
C ASN A 136 1.70 -3.68 -22.80
N LYS A 137 0.77 -4.60 -22.54
CA LYS A 137 0.00 -4.60 -21.29
C LYS A 137 0.84 -5.01 -20.08
N ILE A 138 1.67 -6.05 -20.21
CA ILE A 138 2.57 -6.54 -19.14
C ILE A 138 3.56 -5.45 -18.75
N MET A 139 4.22 -4.80 -19.72
CA MET A 139 5.17 -3.73 -19.43
C MET A 139 4.50 -2.58 -18.69
N LYS A 140 3.24 -2.25 -18.96
CA LYS A 140 2.55 -1.17 -18.25
C LYS A 140 2.02 -1.57 -16.87
N ALA A 141 1.41 -2.76 -16.75
CA ALA A 141 0.58 -3.12 -15.59
C ALA A 141 1.18 -4.21 -14.69
N ASN A 142 2.37 -4.73 -14.96
CA ASN A 142 2.98 -5.76 -14.13
C ASN A 142 3.41 -5.18 -12.75
N PRO A 143 2.92 -5.74 -11.62
CA PRO A 143 3.25 -5.22 -10.29
C PRO A 143 4.75 -5.30 -9.95
N ALA A 144 5.48 -6.32 -10.41
CA ALA A 144 6.90 -6.45 -10.13
C ALA A 144 7.72 -5.38 -10.87
N LEU A 145 7.38 -5.08 -12.12
CA LEU A 145 7.98 -3.98 -12.88
C LEU A 145 7.63 -2.62 -12.27
N TYR A 146 6.40 -2.46 -11.74
CA TYR A 146 6.01 -1.26 -11.01
C TYR A 146 6.89 -1.07 -9.75
N VAL A 147 7.04 -2.10 -8.92
CA VAL A 147 7.91 -2.06 -7.73
C VAL A 147 9.36 -1.74 -8.09
N LEU A 148 9.88 -2.28 -9.20
CA LEU A 148 11.21 -1.94 -9.71
C LEU A 148 11.33 -0.44 -10.04
N ARG A 149 10.37 0.11 -10.80
CA ARG A 149 10.35 1.53 -11.19
C ARG A 149 10.24 2.44 -9.98
N GLU A 150 9.37 2.11 -9.03
CA GLU A 150 9.21 2.88 -7.79
C GLU A 150 10.50 2.87 -6.95
N ARG A 151 11.20 1.74 -6.87
CA ARG A 151 12.49 1.68 -6.19
C ARG A 151 13.55 2.53 -6.88
N ILE A 152 13.59 2.54 -8.22
CA ILE A 152 14.48 3.40 -9.00
C ILE A 152 14.14 4.87 -8.76
N ARG A 153 12.86 5.26 -8.84
CA ARG A 153 12.38 6.63 -8.55
C ARG A 153 12.77 7.08 -7.14
N LYS A 154 12.49 6.25 -6.12
CA LYS A 154 12.89 6.50 -4.72
C LYS A 154 14.41 6.63 -4.57
N GLY A 155 15.19 5.76 -5.21
CA GLY A 155 16.65 5.81 -5.20
C GLY A 155 17.23 7.08 -5.84
N LEU A 156 16.58 7.55 -6.92
CA LEU A 156 16.93 8.79 -7.62
C LEU A 156 16.27 10.04 -7.00
N GLN A 157 15.44 9.89 -5.97
CA GLN A 157 14.67 10.95 -5.32
C GLN A 157 13.77 11.74 -6.31
N LEU A 158 13.23 11.04 -7.30
CA LEU A 158 12.28 11.60 -8.26
C LEU A 158 10.86 11.37 -7.75
N TYR A 159 10.14 12.45 -7.47
CA TYR A 159 8.76 12.40 -7.01
C TYR A 159 7.84 12.90 -8.11
N SER A 160 6.88 12.06 -8.52
CA SER A 160 5.79 12.45 -9.43
C SER A 160 4.48 12.54 -8.65
N SER A 161 3.67 13.56 -8.92
CA SER A 161 2.30 13.67 -8.43
C SER A 161 1.35 12.76 -9.24
N GLU A 162 1.70 11.48 -9.39
CA GLU A 162 0.77 10.51 -9.96
C GLU A 162 -0.42 10.36 -8.98
N PRO A 163 -1.67 10.26 -9.48
CA PRO A 163 -2.83 10.07 -8.62
C PRO A 163 -2.72 8.69 -7.97
N THR A 164 -2.22 8.65 -6.74
CA THR A 164 -2.20 7.45 -5.90
C THR A 164 -3.62 7.14 -5.44
N GLU A 165 -3.92 5.87 -5.21
CA GLU A 165 -5.17 5.54 -4.52
C GLU A 165 -5.21 6.26 -3.16
N PRO A 166 -6.35 6.90 -2.83
CA PRO A 166 -6.45 7.65 -1.59
C PRO A 166 -6.31 6.71 -0.40
N TYR A 167 -5.55 7.15 0.59
CA TYR A 167 -5.44 6.43 1.86
C TYR A 167 -6.80 6.39 2.56
N LEU A 168 -6.95 5.42 3.47
CA LEU A 168 -8.11 5.38 4.35
C LEU A 168 -8.08 6.62 5.27
N ASN A 169 -9.16 7.40 5.26
CA ASN A 169 -9.38 8.59 6.05
C ASN A 169 -10.85 8.64 6.55
N SER A 170 -11.23 9.70 7.27
CA SER A 170 -12.59 9.80 7.82
C SER A 170 -13.70 9.97 6.78
N GLN A 171 -13.36 10.38 5.55
CA GLN A 171 -14.33 10.60 4.47
C GLN A 171 -14.67 9.29 3.73
N ASN A 172 -13.68 8.44 3.47
CA ASN A 172 -13.85 7.17 2.76
C ASN A 172 -13.98 5.94 3.69
N TYR A 173 -13.98 6.14 5.01
CA TYR A 173 -14.12 5.07 6.01
C TYR A 173 -15.34 4.15 5.79
N GLY A 174 -16.41 4.64 5.16
CA GLY A 174 -17.58 3.82 4.82
C GLY A 174 -17.30 2.67 3.83
N GLU A 175 -16.25 2.77 3.00
CA GLU A 175 -15.88 1.75 2.01
C GLU A 175 -15.48 0.40 2.64
N LEU A 176 -15.07 0.42 3.91
CA LEU A 176 -14.70 -0.77 4.69
C LEU A 176 -15.83 -1.80 4.81
N PHE A 177 -17.08 -1.36 4.64
CA PHE A 177 -18.28 -2.18 4.81
C PHE A 177 -18.96 -2.53 3.48
N SER A 178 -18.24 -2.34 2.38
CA SER A 178 -18.68 -2.82 1.07
C SER A 178 -18.74 -4.36 1.02
N ASN A 179 -19.20 -4.90 -0.09
CA ASN A 179 -19.22 -6.36 -0.27
C ASN A 179 -17.82 -6.98 -0.40
N GLN A 180 -16.78 -6.17 -0.57
CA GLN A 180 -15.41 -6.64 -0.72
C GLN A 180 -14.82 -7.06 0.63
N THR A 181 -14.04 -8.14 0.64
CA THR A 181 -13.29 -8.55 1.82
C THR A 181 -12.10 -7.62 2.01
N VAL A 182 -12.12 -6.85 3.09
CA VAL A 182 -11.06 -5.92 3.48
C VAL A 182 -10.36 -6.43 4.73
N TRP A 183 -9.02 -6.39 4.76
CA TRP A 183 -8.24 -6.70 5.96
C TRP A 183 -7.42 -5.51 6.44
N PHE A 184 -7.43 -5.27 7.74
CA PHE A 184 -6.44 -4.43 8.41
C PHE A 184 -5.24 -5.26 8.84
N ILE A 185 -4.04 -4.74 8.62
CA ILE A 185 -2.80 -5.33 9.12
C ILE A 185 -2.15 -4.35 10.08
N ASP A 186 -2.01 -4.77 11.34
CA ASP A 186 -1.23 -4.04 12.34
C ASP A 186 0.01 -4.83 12.77
N ASP A 187 1.17 -4.24 12.49
CA ASP A 187 2.48 -4.80 12.81
C ASP A 187 3.13 -4.12 14.04
N THR A 188 2.34 -3.35 14.80
CA THR A 188 2.83 -2.56 15.95
C THR A 188 3.46 -3.43 17.04
N ASN A 189 2.88 -4.61 17.30
CA ASN A 189 3.31 -5.51 18.37
C ASN A 189 4.13 -6.73 17.89
N VAL A 190 4.67 -6.69 16.66
CA VAL A 190 5.41 -7.82 16.07
C VAL A 190 6.80 -7.98 16.68
N TYR A 191 7.56 -6.89 16.79
CA TYR A 191 8.87 -6.91 17.45
C TYR A 191 8.80 -6.08 18.72
N ARG A 192 8.80 -6.79 19.85
CA ARG A 192 8.69 -6.21 21.19
C ARG A 192 9.93 -6.57 22.00
N VAL A 193 10.37 -5.64 22.83
CA VAL A 193 11.56 -5.82 23.67
C VAL A 193 11.26 -5.44 25.11
N THR A 194 11.91 -6.14 26.04
CA THR A 194 12.05 -5.74 27.44
C THR A 194 13.45 -5.18 27.65
N ILE A 195 13.52 -4.01 28.29
CA ILE A 195 14.79 -3.35 28.60
C ILE A 195 15.22 -3.83 29.99
N HIS A 196 16.46 -4.31 30.09
CA HIS A 196 17.07 -4.70 31.35
C HIS A 196 18.45 -4.05 31.48
N LYS A 197 18.80 -3.66 32.70
CA LYS A 197 20.08 -3.06 33.02
C LYS A 197 21.08 -4.18 33.33
N THR A 198 22.23 -4.19 32.66
CA THR A 198 23.31 -5.13 32.96
C THR A 198 24.00 -4.74 34.26
N PHE A 199 24.80 -5.66 34.80
CA PHE A 199 25.61 -5.40 35.99
C PHE A 199 26.53 -4.19 35.83
N GLU A 200 27.07 -3.98 34.63
CA GLU A 200 27.92 -2.83 34.27
C GLU A 200 27.15 -1.51 34.13
N GLY A 201 25.82 -1.55 34.26
CA GLY A 201 24.96 -0.38 34.16
C GLY A 201 24.44 -0.06 32.75
N ASN A 202 24.83 -0.84 31.73
CA ASN A 202 24.36 -0.67 30.36
C ASN A 202 22.90 -1.15 30.20
N LEU A 203 22.12 -0.44 29.39
CA LEU A 203 20.77 -0.88 29.02
C LEU A 203 20.86 -1.85 27.85
N THR A 204 20.30 -3.06 28.03
CA THR A 204 20.23 -4.09 26.99
C THR A 204 18.79 -4.50 26.76
N THR A 205 18.48 -4.92 25.53
CA THR A 205 17.12 -5.31 25.13
C THR A 205 17.04 -6.81 24.95
N LYS A 206 15.98 -7.43 25.46
CA LYS A 206 15.65 -8.84 25.19
C LYS A 206 14.34 -8.89 24.41
N PRO A 207 14.28 -9.62 23.29
CA PRO A 207 13.03 -9.79 22.57
C PRO A 207 12.05 -10.61 23.40
N VAL A 208 10.77 -10.27 23.30
CA VAL A 208 9.66 -11.08 23.81
C VAL A 208 8.76 -11.50 22.64
N ASN A 209 7.84 -12.43 22.91
CA ASN A 209 6.87 -12.84 21.90
C ASN A 209 6.07 -11.64 21.38
N GLY A 210 5.97 -11.58 20.06
CA GLY A 210 5.20 -10.59 19.34
C GLY A 210 3.95 -11.18 18.70
N VAL A 211 3.20 -10.32 18.04
CA VAL A 211 1.97 -10.70 17.38
C VAL A 211 1.70 -9.82 16.16
N ILE A 212 1.17 -10.43 15.11
CA ILE A 212 0.57 -9.75 13.97
C ILE A 212 -0.95 -9.80 14.14
N PHE A 213 -1.61 -8.66 14.01
CA PHE A 213 -3.07 -8.60 13.98
C PHE A 213 -3.54 -8.42 12.54
N ILE A 214 -4.34 -9.35 12.04
CA ILE A 214 -5.00 -9.27 10.75
C ILE A 214 -6.52 -9.31 10.99
N PHE A 215 -7.21 -8.22 10.70
CA PHE A 215 -8.59 -8.02 11.14
C PHE A 215 -9.54 -7.70 9.98
N ASN A 216 -10.69 -8.37 9.94
CA ASN A 216 -11.76 -8.11 8.99
C ASN A 216 -12.84 -7.21 9.66
N PRO A 217 -13.01 -5.94 9.22
CA PRO A 217 -13.94 -5.00 9.83
C PRO A 217 -15.41 -5.29 9.52
N ARG A 218 -15.70 -6.16 8.55
CA ARG A 218 -17.09 -6.54 8.24
C ARG A 218 -17.57 -7.68 9.11
N THR A 219 -16.73 -8.70 9.31
CA THR A 219 -17.12 -9.93 10.02
C THR A 219 -16.68 -9.93 11.48
N GLY A 220 -15.72 -9.08 11.86
CA GLY A 220 -15.11 -9.10 13.19
C GLY A 220 -14.01 -10.16 13.33
N GLN A 221 -13.76 -10.95 12.29
CA GLN A 221 -12.75 -12.02 12.34
C GLN A 221 -11.35 -11.44 12.50
N LEU A 222 -10.61 -11.97 13.48
CA LEU A 222 -9.23 -11.64 13.77
C LEU A 222 -8.37 -12.89 13.60
N PHE A 223 -7.43 -12.82 12.67
CA PHE A 223 -6.31 -13.75 12.59
C PHE A 223 -5.17 -13.17 13.43
N LEU A 224 -4.86 -13.85 14.53
CA LEU A 224 -3.81 -13.48 15.46
C LEU A 224 -2.64 -14.43 15.25
N LYS A 225 -1.56 -13.95 14.61
CA LYS A 225 -0.34 -14.75 14.40
C LYS A 225 0.68 -14.40 15.48
N ILE A 226 0.99 -15.37 16.33
CA ILE A 226 2.03 -15.22 17.35
C ILE A 226 3.40 -15.41 16.70
N ILE A 227 4.31 -14.47 16.96
CA ILE A 227 5.70 -14.52 16.52
C ILE A 227 6.58 -14.81 17.73
N HIS A 228 7.06 -16.05 17.80
CA HIS A 228 7.91 -16.50 18.89
C HIS A 228 9.32 -15.89 18.82
N THR A 229 9.97 -15.73 19.97
CA THR A 229 11.32 -15.15 20.08
C THR A 229 12.40 -15.84 19.25
N SER A 230 12.22 -17.12 18.91
CA SER A 230 13.14 -17.89 18.07
C SER A 230 13.34 -17.30 16.67
N VAL A 231 12.35 -16.56 16.14
CA VAL A 231 12.44 -15.89 14.83
C VAL A 231 13.52 -14.81 14.82
N TRP A 232 13.83 -14.24 15.98
CA TRP A 232 14.81 -13.16 16.12
C TRP A 232 16.24 -13.66 16.39
N ALA A 233 16.41 -14.95 16.65
CA ALA A 233 17.70 -15.54 17.02
C ALA A 233 18.71 -15.42 15.88
N GLY A 234 19.90 -14.87 16.18
CA GLY A 234 20.99 -14.71 15.20
C GLY A 234 20.78 -13.60 14.16
N GLN A 235 19.68 -12.84 14.24
CA GLN A 235 19.35 -11.80 13.27
C GLN A 235 19.76 -10.40 13.74
N LYS A 236 20.03 -9.51 12.78
CA LYS A 236 20.30 -8.08 13.01
C LYS A 236 19.24 -7.23 12.31
N ARG A 237 19.15 -5.94 12.68
CA ARG A 237 18.15 -4.99 12.14
C ARG A 237 16.70 -5.49 12.28
N LEU A 238 16.39 -5.96 13.50
CA LEU A 238 15.14 -6.65 13.83
C LEU A 238 13.87 -5.83 13.53
N THR A 239 13.91 -4.51 13.67
CA THR A 239 12.78 -3.63 13.32
C THR A 239 12.42 -3.70 11.84
N GLN A 240 13.43 -3.78 10.94
CA GLN A 240 13.18 -3.96 9.52
C GLN A 240 12.68 -5.38 9.26
N LEU A 241 13.36 -6.37 9.83
CA LEU A 241 13.00 -7.79 9.69
C LEU A 241 11.55 -8.05 10.11
N ALA A 242 11.07 -7.41 11.17
CA ALA A 242 9.70 -7.55 11.66
C ALA A 242 8.65 -7.21 10.59
N ARG A 243 8.89 -6.15 9.79
CA ARG A 243 7.97 -5.75 8.71
C ARG A 243 7.96 -6.76 7.57
N TRP A 244 9.14 -7.24 7.18
CA TRP A 244 9.28 -8.30 6.16
C TRP A 244 8.66 -9.62 6.60
N LYS A 245 8.89 -10.03 7.86
CA LYS A 245 8.26 -11.22 8.42
C LYS A 245 6.75 -11.08 8.54
N THR A 246 6.25 -9.88 8.83
CA THR A 246 4.81 -9.63 8.82
C THR A 246 4.23 -9.82 7.42
N ALA A 247 4.85 -9.24 6.39
CA ALA A 247 4.39 -9.39 5.02
C ALA A 247 4.46 -10.84 4.51
N GLU A 248 5.51 -11.58 4.90
CA GLU A 248 5.67 -13.00 4.60
C GLU A 248 4.54 -13.85 5.20
N GLU A 249 4.24 -13.66 6.50
CA GLU A 249 3.18 -14.38 7.21
C GLU A 249 1.78 -14.02 6.67
N VAL A 250 1.55 -12.75 6.32
CA VAL A 250 0.31 -12.31 5.65
C VAL A 250 0.16 -12.99 4.29
N ALA A 251 1.21 -13.02 3.47
CA ALA A 251 1.16 -13.70 2.18
C ALA A 251 0.96 -15.21 2.32
N ALA A 252 1.57 -15.84 3.34
CA ALA A 252 1.35 -17.25 3.65
C ALA A 252 -0.10 -17.53 4.06
N LEU A 253 -0.71 -16.66 4.88
CA LEU A 253 -2.13 -16.76 5.24
C LEU A 253 -3.03 -16.66 4.01
N ILE A 254 -2.79 -15.70 3.12
CA ILE A 254 -3.59 -15.54 1.89
C ILE A 254 -3.47 -16.78 1.00
N ARG A 255 -2.27 -17.36 0.86
CA ARG A 255 -2.05 -18.63 0.11
C ARG A 255 -2.80 -19.80 0.73
N SER A 256 -3.03 -19.80 2.04
CA SER A 256 -3.74 -20.88 2.74
C SER A 256 -5.26 -20.82 2.58
N LEU A 257 -5.80 -19.66 2.16
CA LEU A 257 -7.24 -19.47 1.99
C LEU A 257 -7.71 -19.79 0.57
N PRO A 258 -8.94 -20.31 0.42
CA PRO A 258 -9.63 -20.40 -0.87
C PRO A 258 -9.72 -19.02 -1.55
N VAL A 259 -9.74 -19.00 -2.89
CA VAL A 259 -9.74 -17.75 -3.68
C VAL A 259 -10.95 -16.85 -3.39
N GLU A 260 -12.06 -17.45 -2.95
CA GLU A 260 -13.30 -16.79 -2.56
C GLU A 260 -13.16 -16.01 -1.24
N GLU A 261 -12.32 -16.48 -0.32
CA GLU A 261 -12.09 -15.85 0.99
C GLU A 261 -10.90 -14.88 0.99
N GLN A 262 -10.10 -14.87 -0.08
CA GLN A 262 -8.97 -13.97 -0.20
C GLN A 262 -9.43 -12.50 -0.19
N PRO A 263 -8.70 -11.61 0.52
CA PRO A 263 -9.05 -10.20 0.59
C PRO A 263 -8.92 -9.57 -0.79
N LYS A 264 -9.83 -8.65 -1.13
CA LYS A 264 -9.68 -7.78 -2.30
C LYS A 264 -8.88 -6.52 -1.96
N GLN A 265 -8.89 -6.13 -0.69
CA GLN A 265 -8.17 -4.96 -0.22
C GLN A 265 -7.49 -5.25 1.12
N ILE A 266 -6.25 -4.78 1.24
CA ILE A 266 -5.44 -4.82 2.45
C ILE A 266 -5.09 -3.39 2.84
N ILE A 267 -5.35 -3.04 4.09
CA ILE A 267 -5.07 -1.72 4.66
C ILE A 267 -3.99 -1.87 5.73
N ALA A 268 -2.82 -1.30 5.46
CA ALA A 268 -1.74 -1.25 6.42
C ALA A 268 -1.92 -0.07 7.37
N THR A 269 -1.89 -0.32 8.68
CA THR A 269 -1.98 0.75 9.69
C THR A 269 -0.75 1.66 9.70
N ARG A 270 0.42 1.12 9.33
CA ARG A 270 1.70 1.85 9.29
C ARG A 270 2.27 1.90 7.88
N LYS A 271 2.69 3.08 7.43
CA LYS A 271 3.27 3.30 6.09
C LYS A 271 4.46 2.39 5.79
N GLY A 272 5.24 2.02 6.80
CA GLY A 272 6.40 1.14 6.65
C GLY A 272 6.08 -0.29 6.20
N MET A 273 4.81 -0.71 6.23
CA MET A 273 4.34 -2.02 5.78
C MET A 273 3.95 -2.08 4.30
N LEU A 274 3.76 -0.93 3.64
CA LEU A 274 3.34 -0.89 2.23
C LEU A 274 4.39 -1.56 1.34
N ASP A 275 5.64 -1.11 1.42
CA ASP A 275 6.73 -1.65 0.58
C ASP A 275 6.93 -3.18 0.75
N PRO A 276 6.99 -3.76 1.98
CA PRO A 276 7.07 -5.22 2.13
C PRO A 276 5.85 -5.97 1.60
N LEU A 277 4.63 -5.45 1.80
CA LEU A 277 3.40 -6.09 1.33
C LEU A 277 3.36 -6.12 -0.21
N GLU A 278 3.70 -5.02 -0.88
CA GLU A 278 3.78 -4.96 -2.34
C GLU A 278 4.71 -6.03 -2.93
N VAL A 279 5.83 -6.30 -2.24
CA VAL A 279 6.82 -7.29 -2.68
C VAL A 279 6.35 -8.72 -2.44
N HIS A 280 5.77 -9.01 -1.27
CA HIS A 280 5.33 -10.36 -0.95
C HIS A 280 4.01 -10.76 -1.62
N LEU A 281 3.21 -9.78 -2.04
CA LEU A 281 1.92 -9.99 -2.71
C LEU A 281 1.99 -9.86 -4.23
N LEU A 282 3.18 -9.92 -4.84
CA LEU A 282 3.34 -9.96 -6.30
C LEU A 282 2.62 -11.14 -6.96
N ASP A 283 2.45 -12.25 -6.23
CA ASP A 283 1.67 -13.42 -6.66
C ASP A 283 0.15 -13.15 -6.68
N PHE A 284 -0.30 -12.05 -6.07
CA PHE A 284 -1.70 -11.68 -5.89
C PHE A 284 -2.01 -10.30 -6.50
N PRO A 285 -1.96 -10.15 -7.83
CA PRO A 285 -2.07 -8.86 -8.51
C PRO A 285 -3.44 -8.18 -8.35
N ASN A 286 -4.46 -8.92 -7.90
CA ASN A 286 -5.83 -8.41 -7.73
C ASN A 286 -6.08 -7.83 -6.32
N ILE A 287 -5.10 -7.92 -5.42
CA ILE A 287 -5.22 -7.40 -4.05
C ILE A 287 -4.72 -5.97 -4.03
N VAL A 288 -5.61 -5.04 -3.66
CA VAL A 288 -5.30 -3.63 -3.52
C VAL A 288 -4.65 -3.37 -2.17
N ILE A 289 -3.49 -2.71 -2.14
CA ILE A 289 -2.77 -2.37 -0.91
C ILE A 289 -2.91 -0.87 -0.66
N LYS A 290 -3.58 -0.48 0.42
CA LYS A 290 -3.76 0.93 0.83
C LYS A 290 -3.09 1.23 2.17
N GLY A 291 -2.66 2.48 2.33
CA GLY A 291 -2.28 3.03 3.63
C GLY A 291 -3.49 3.56 4.40
N SER A 292 -3.32 3.77 5.71
CA SER A 292 -4.28 4.47 6.56
C SER A 292 -3.69 5.77 7.08
N GLU A 293 -4.45 6.87 7.00
CA GLU A 293 -4.19 8.11 7.73
C GLU A 293 -4.76 8.06 9.15
N LEU A 294 -5.70 7.14 9.39
CA LEU A 294 -6.28 6.89 10.70
C LEU A 294 -5.30 6.10 11.58
N ASN A 295 -4.96 6.63 12.76
CA ASN A 295 -4.16 5.91 13.75
C ASN A 295 -5.04 4.97 14.59
N LEU A 296 -5.42 3.83 14.02
CA LEU A 296 -6.32 2.87 14.66
C LEU A 296 -5.66 2.16 15.86
N PRO A 297 -6.36 1.99 16.99
CA PRO A 297 -5.77 1.56 18.26
C PRO A 297 -5.64 0.03 18.40
N PHE A 298 -5.34 -0.72 17.32
CA PHE A 298 -5.25 -2.19 17.37
C PHE A 298 -4.19 -2.70 18.36
N GLN A 299 -3.14 -1.92 18.60
CA GLN A 299 -2.15 -2.23 19.63
C GLN A 299 -2.72 -2.41 21.04
N ALA A 300 -3.88 -1.80 21.33
CA ALA A 300 -4.55 -1.89 22.62
C ALA A 300 -5.11 -3.29 22.91
N LEU A 301 -5.24 -4.15 21.89
CA LEU A 301 -5.62 -5.56 22.08
C LEU A 301 -4.65 -6.29 23.03
N MET A 302 -3.37 -5.92 23.05
CA MET A 302 -2.38 -6.47 23.98
C MET A 302 -2.67 -6.17 25.46
N LYS A 303 -3.51 -5.17 25.76
CA LYS A 303 -3.90 -4.81 27.13
C LYS A 303 -5.02 -5.68 27.69
N ILE A 304 -5.64 -6.52 26.85
CA ILE A 304 -6.64 -7.50 27.25
C ILE A 304 -5.90 -8.77 27.69
N GLU A 305 -6.16 -9.21 28.92
CA GLU A 305 -5.47 -10.33 29.57
C GLU A 305 -5.53 -11.62 28.74
N LYS A 306 -6.68 -11.92 28.13
CA LYS A 306 -6.86 -13.09 27.26
C LYS A 306 -5.82 -13.15 26.13
N PHE A 307 -5.53 -12.02 25.49
CA PHE A 307 -4.51 -11.95 24.43
C PHE A 307 -3.10 -11.89 25.01
N GLY A 308 -2.88 -11.04 26.02
CA GLY A 308 -1.58 -10.85 26.65
C GLY A 308 -0.98 -12.14 27.20
N ASP A 309 -1.77 -12.90 27.97
CA ASP A 309 -1.32 -14.14 28.60
C ASP A 309 -1.06 -15.25 27.57
N MET A 310 -1.93 -15.36 26.56
CA MET A 310 -1.77 -16.34 25.48
C MET A 310 -0.45 -16.10 24.72
N ILE A 311 -0.19 -14.85 24.32
CA ILE A 311 1.02 -14.48 23.57
C ILE A 311 2.28 -14.69 24.41
N LEU A 312 2.24 -14.39 25.70
CA LEU A 312 3.38 -14.58 26.60
C LEU A 312 3.68 -16.06 26.89
N ARG A 313 2.66 -16.93 26.93
CA ARG A 313 2.82 -18.36 27.22
C ARG A 313 3.16 -19.21 25.99
N ALA A 314 2.94 -18.70 24.78
CA ALA A 314 3.22 -19.42 23.55
C ALA A 314 4.71 -19.83 23.43
N THR A 315 4.95 -21.11 23.17
CA THR A 315 6.29 -21.70 23.01
C THR A 315 6.72 -21.85 21.55
N GLN A 316 5.78 -21.67 20.61
CA GLN A 316 6.00 -21.77 19.17
C GLN A 316 5.15 -20.74 18.42
N PRO A 317 5.50 -20.40 17.16
CA PRO A 317 4.64 -19.59 16.32
C PRO A 317 3.32 -20.33 16.02
N GLU A 318 2.20 -19.67 16.27
CA GLU A 318 0.86 -20.24 16.06
C GLU A 318 -0.10 -19.19 15.51
N MET A 319 -1.09 -19.64 14.74
CA MET A 319 -2.19 -18.81 14.25
C MET A 319 -3.44 -19.12 15.08
N VAL A 320 -4.03 -18.09 15.67
CA VAL A 320 -5.23 -18.22 16.50
C VAL A 320 -6.34 -17.34 15.93
N LEU A 321 -7.53 -17.91 15.81
CA LEU A 321 -8.72 -17.22 15.30
C LEU A 321 -9.56 -16.68 16.45
N PHE A 322 -9.99 -15.43 16.32
CA PHE A 322 -10.95 -14.79 17.22
C PHE A 322 -12.03 -14.06 16.42
N ASN A 323 -13.12 -13.73 17.09
CA ASN A 323 -14.09 -12.76 16.58
C ASN A 323 -14.15 -11.59 17.57
N LEU A 324 -13.67 -10.40 17.18
CA LEU A 324 -13.68 -9.21 18.03
C LEU A 324 -15.08 -8.65 18.27
N TYR A 325 -16.08 -9.06 17.49
CA TYR A 325 -17.46 -8.64 17.67
C TYR A 325 -18.26 -9.57 18.57
N ASP A 326 -17.69 -10.71 18.99
CA ASP A 326 -18.43 -11.75 19.70
C ASP A 326 -19.77 -12.04 18.98
N ASP A 327 -20.89 -11.65 19.59
CA ASP A 327 -22.25 -11.84 19.08
C ASP A 327 -22.94 -10.56 18.57
N TRP A 328 -22.25 -9.42 18.53
CA TRP A 328 -22.86 -8.12 18.22
C TRP A 328 -23.56 -8.05 16.87
N LEU A 329 -23.08 -8.81 15.87
CA LEU A 329 -23.69 -8.84 14.53
C LEU A 329 -25.12 -9.41 14.51
N LYS A 330 -25.60 -10.00 15.62
CA LYS A 330 -27.00 -10.45 15.77
C LYS A 330 -27.97 -9.28 15.96
N SER A 331 -27.56 -8.21 16.65
CA SER A 331 -28.43 -7.06 16.98
C SER A 331 -28.03 -5.75 16.29
N ILE A 332 -26.75 -5.57 15.94
CA ILE A 332 -26.25 -4.33 15.34
C ILE A 332 -25.48 -4.57 14.03
N SER A 333 -25.40 -3.52 13.21
CA SER A 333 -24.67 -3.57 11.93
C SER A 333 -23.16 -3.68 12.13
N ALA A 334 -22.45 -4.21 11.12
CA ALA A 334 -20.98 -4.26 11.12
C ALA A 334 -20.33 -2.87 11.33
N TYR A 335 -20.94 -1.82 10.76
CA TYR A 335 -20.48 -0.44 10.97
C TYR A 335 -20.51 -0.03 12.44
N THR A 336 -21.64 -0.31 13.10
CA THR A 336 -21.83 -0.02 14.53
C THR A 336 -20.90 -0.90 15.39
N SER A 337 -20.76 -2.19 15.07
CA SER A 337 -19.84 -3.10 15.76
C SER A 337 -18.39 -2.64 15.66
N PHE A 338 -17.95 -2.18 14.48
CA PHE A 338 -16.59 -1.66 14.31
C PHE A 338 -16.37 -0.38 15.11
N SER A 339 -17.36 0.52 15.11
CA SER A 339 -17.29 1.77 15.88
C SER A 339 -17.25 1.50 17.39
N ARG A 340 -18.07 0.57 17.90
CA ARG A 340 -18.00 0.07 19.29
C ARG A 340 -16.63 -0.48 19.61
N MET A 341 -16.08 -1.34 18.75
CA MET A 341 -14.74 -1.91 18.93
C MET A 341 -13.66 -0.82 18.98
N LEU A 342 -13.70 0.16 18.07
CA LEU A 342 -12.72 1.26 18.04
C LEU A 342 -12.80 2.10 19.32
N LEU A 343 -14.00 2.38 19.79
CA LEU A 343 -14.23 3.12 21.04
C LEU A 343 -13.63 2.37 22.24
N LEU A 344 -13.86 1.06 22.34
CA LEU A 344 -13.30 0.19 23.38
C LEU A 344 -11.78 0.20 23.36
N LEU A 345 -11.18 -0.05 22.19
CA LEU A 345 -9.74 -0.10 22.04
C LEU A 345 -9.09 1.27 22.30
N ARG A 346 -9.73 2.37 21.89
CA ARG A 346 -9.22 3.72 22.17
C ARG A 346 -9.29 4.05 23.65
N ALA A 347 -10.38 3.72 24.32
CA ALA A 347 -10.51 3.90 25.77
C ALA A 347 -9.46 3.08 26.54
N LEU A 348 -9.23 1.81 26.13
CA LEU A 348 -8.15 0.98 26.67
C LEU A 348 -6.77 1.59 26.42
N GLN A 349 -6.55 2.24 25.27
CA GLN A 349 -5.30 2.94 24.97
C GLN A 349 -5.08 4.12 25.93
N VAL A 350 -6.13 4.92 26.16
CA VAL A 350 -6.13 6.12 27.01
C VAL A 350 -5.99 5.78 28.50
N ASN A 351 -6.88 4.95 29.04
CA ASN A 351 -6.88 4.55 30.44
C ASN A 351 -7.40 3.13 30.60
N THR A 352 -6.46 2.18 30.71
CA THR A 352 -6.76 0.75 30.82
C THR A 352 -7.62 0.44 32.04
N GLU A 353 -7.22 0.91 33.23
CA GLU A 353 -7.86 0.56 34.50
C GLU A 353 -9.29 1.09 34.58
N ARG A 354 -9.48 2.38 34.25
CA ARG A 354 -10.81 2.98 34.26
C ARG A 354 -11.74 2.34 33.24
N THR A 355 -11.22 2.00 32.06
CA THR A 355 -12.00 1.28 31.02
C THR A 355 -12.43 -0.09 31.50
N LYS A 356 -11.54 -0.87 32.14
CA LYS A 356 -11.88 -2.18 32.72
C LYS A 356 -12.98 -2.07 33.80
N CYS A 357 -12.94 -1.02 34.63
CA CYS A 357 -14.00 -0.75 35.60
C CYS A 357 -15.33 -0.43 34.93
N ILE A 358 -15.34 0.44 33.90
CA ILE A 358 -16.55 0.81 33.15
C ILE A 358 -17.19 -0.42 32.49
N LEU A 359 -16.38 -1.33 31.95
CA LEU A 359 -16.85 -2.53 31.28
C LEU A 359 -17.49 -3.57 32.22
N ARG A 360 -17.27 -3.44 33.54
CA ARG A 360 -17.84 -4.33 34.56
C ARG A 360 -18.61 -3.52 35.60
N PRO A 361 -19.77 -2.94 35.23
CA PRO A 361 -20.53 -2.08 36.12
C PRO A 361 -21.07 -2.82 37.35
N ASN A 362 -21.38 -4.12 37.19
CA ASN A 362 -21.95 -4.96 38.23
C ASN A 362 -21.10 -6.21 38.46
N LYS A 363 -21.11 -6.73 39.70
CA LYS A 363 -20.43 -8.00 40.04
C LYS A 363 -21.04 -9.22 39.32
N SER A 364 -22.29 -9.11 38.87
CA SER A 364 -22.99 -10.13 38.08
C SER A 364 -22.57 -10.16 36.61
N THR A 365 -21.89 -9.11 36.11
CA THR A 365 -21.45 -9.06 34.72
C THR A 365 -20.35 -10.10 34.49
N THR A 366 -20.65 -11.09 33.66
CA THR A 366 -19.71 -12.17 33.30
C THR A 366 -19.32 -12.07 31.83
N THR A 367 -18.15 -12.63 31.50
CA THR A 367 -17.69 -12.81 30.13
C THR A 367 -17.73 -14.29 29.82
N LEU A 368 -18.38 -14.68 28.72
CA LEU A 368 -18.39 -16.07 28.27
C LEU A 368 -16.98 -16.51 27.88
N SER A 369 -16.65 -17.79 28.07
CA SER A 369 -15.31 -18.33 27.82
C SER A 369 -14.84 -18.14 26.36
N HIS A 370 -15.76 -18.26 25.41
CA HIS A 370 -15.51 -18.05 23.98
C HIS A 370 -15.55 -16.58 23.56
N HIS A 371 -16.07 -15.68 24.41
CA HIS A 371 -16.13 -14.24 24.14
C HIS A 371 -14.89 -13.49 24.63
N ILE A 372 -14.72 -12.27 24.12
CA ILE A 372 -13.69 -11.33 24.54
C ILE A 372 -14.28 -10.29 25.47
N TRP A 373 -15.47 -9.78 25.14
CA TRP A 373 -16.11 -8.68 25.85
C TRP A 373 -17.16 -9.18 26.85
N PRO A 374 -17.45 -8.41 27.91
CA PRO A 374 -18.53 -8.73 28.84
C PRO A 374 -19.88 -8.85 28.15
N SER A 375 -20.72 -9.76 28.63
CA SER A 375 -22.08 -9.92 28.11
C SER A 375 -22.98 -8.84 28.71
N LEU A 376 -23.37 -7.88 27.87
CA LEU A 376 -24.23 -6.75 28.22
C LEU A 376 -25.41 -6.70 27.26
N THR A 377 -26.53 -6.16 27.74
CA THR A 377 -27.71 -5.82 26.93
C THR A 377 -27.42 -4.62 26.02
N ASP A 378 -28.25 -4.40 25.00
CA ASP A 378 -28.06 -3.27 24.08
C ASP A 378 -28.20 -1.91 24.80
N GLU A 379 -29.10 -1.78 25.78
CA GLU A 379 -29.21 -0.58 26.62
C GLU A 379 -27.96 -0.32 27.48
N GLU A 380 -27.41 -1.37 28.11
CA GLU A 380 -26.18 -1.27 28.89
C GLU A 380 -25.00 -0.88 28.00
N TRP A 381 -24.92 -1.44 26.78
CA TRP A 381 -23.90 -1.06 25.80
C TRP A 381 -23.96 0.42 25.45
N ILE A 382 -25.15 0.99 25.23
CA ILE A 382 -25.31 2.43 24.96
C ILE A 382 -24.74 3.26 26.12
N HIS A 383 -25.03 2.89 27.36
CA HIS A 383 -24.52 3.62 28.53
C HIS A 383 -22.98 3.52 28.65
N VAL A 384 -22.43 2.32 28.43
CA VAL A 384 -20.98 2.10 28.40
C VAL A 384 -20.32 2.91 27.28
N GLU A 385 -20.87 2.89 26.08
CA GLU A 385 -20.34 3.65 24.93
C GLU A 385 -20.30 5.15 25.21
N VAL A 386 -21.36 5.73 25.76
CA VAL A 386 -21.37 7.16 26.14
C VAL A 386 -20.26 7.45 27.17
N THR A 387 -20.13 6.60 28.18
CA THR A 387 -19.11 6.78 29.24
C THR A 387 -17.68 6.66 28.70
N LEU A 388 -17.43 5.73 27.78
CA LEU A 388 -16.13 5.55 27.14
C LEU A 388 -15.79 6.71 26.20
N LYS A 389 -16.78 7.22 25.45
CA LYS A 389 -16.63 8.41 24.63
C LYS A 389 -16.22 9.61 25.48
N ASP A 390 -16.91 9.84 26.59
CA ASP A 390 -16.61 10.95 27.50
C ASP A 390 -15.21 10.82 28.13
N LEU A 391 -14.78 9.60 28.44
CA LEU A 391 -13.42 9.32 28.92
C LEU A 391 -12.35 9.72 27.89
N ILE A 392 -12.55 9.35 26.62
CA ILE A 392 -11.62 9.67 25.53
C ILE A 392 -11.57 11.19 25.29
N LEU A 393 -12.74 11.83 25.22
CA LEU A 393 -12.83 13.27 24.98
C LEU A 393 -12.24 14.08 26.14
N ALA A 394 -12.44 13.65 27.38
CA ALA A 394 -11.86 14.31 28.56
C ALA A 394 -10.32 14.24 28.56
N ASP A 395 -9.74 13.10 28.16
CA ASP A 395 -8.28 12.96 28.02
C ASP A 395 -7.74 13.84 26.89
N TYR A 396 -8.40 13.87 25.73
CA TYR A 396 -8.03 14.76 24.63
C TYR A 396 -8.10 16.24 25.02
N ALA A 397 -9.19 16.65 25.65
CA ALA A 397 -9.41 18.00 26.17
C ALA A 397 -8.31 18.42 27.15
N LYS A 398 -7.95 17.52 28.07
CA LYS A 398 -6.88 17.77 29.05
C LYS A 398 -5.50 17.89 28.40
N LYS A 399 -5.19 17.06 27.41
CA LYS A 399 -3.89 17.09 26.71
C LYS A 399 -3.72 18.31 25.82
N ASN A 400 -4.80 18.77 25.20
CA ASN A 400 -4.77 19.87 24.23
C ASN A 400 -5.29 21.20 24.79
N ASN A 401 -5.71 21.24 26.06
CA ASN A 401 -6.34 22.40 26.70
C ASN A 401 -7.56 22.94 25.94
N VAL A 402 -8.41 22.04 25.46
CA VAL A 402 -9.64 22.38 24.70
C VAL A 402 -10.87 22.02 25.52
N ASN A 403 -11.93 22.83 25.45
CA ASN A 403 -13.20 22.49 26.09
C ASN A 403 -13.96 21.45 25.22
N VAL A 404 -14.34 20.32 25.81
CA VAL A 404 -15.09 19.25 25.12
C VAL A 404 -16.39 19.76 24.50
N ALA A 405 -17.09 20.69 25.16
CA ALA A 405 -18.36 21.23 24.68
C ALA A 405 -18.22 22.08 23.40
N SER A 406 -16.98 22.48 23.06
CA SER A 406 -16.71 23.27 21.84
C SER A 406 -16.46 22.41 20.60
N LEU A 407 -16.34 21.09 20.76
CA LEU A 407 -16.05 20.15 19.68
C LEU A 407 -17.31 19.86 18.85
N THR A 408 -17.15 19.94 17.53
CA THR A 408 -18.13 19.51 16.54
C THR A 408 -18.20 17.98 16.44
N GLN A 409 -19.27 17.44 15.87
CA GLN A 409 -19.42 15.99 15.69
C GLN A 409 -18.35 15.39 14.77
N SER A 410 -17.90 16.13 13.75
CA SER A 410 -16.79 15.73 12.90
C SER A 410 -15.48 15.63 13.67
N GLU A 411 -15.17 16.63 14.52
CA GLU A 411 -13.96 16.59 15.36
C GLU A 411 -14.01 15.44 16.37
N ILE A 412 -15.17 15.20 17.01
CA ILE A 412 -15.35 14.07 17.93
C ILE A 412 -15.07 12.75 17.21
N ARG A 413 -15.63 12.56 16.01
CA ARG A 413 -15.39 11.37 15.19
C ARG A 413 -13.90 11.22 14.86
N ASP A 414 -13.27 12.29 14.41
CA ASP A 414 -11.87 12.28 13.97
C ASP A 414 -10.92 12.00 15.16
N ILE A 415 -11.23 12.49 16.37
CA ILE A 415 -10.51 12.17 17.62
C ILE A 415 -10.59 10.66 17.93
N ILE A 416 -11.79 10.07 17.83
CA ILE A 416 -12.00 8.65 18.10
C ILE A 416 -11.28 7.79 17.05
N LEU A 417 -11.40 8.15 15.78
CA LEU A 417 -10.70 7.48 14.67
C LEU A 417 -9.18 7.70 14.70
N GLY A 418 -8.69 8.69 15.46
CA GLY A 418 -7.27 8.97 15.66
C GLY A 418 -6.64 9.69 14.48
N MET A 419 -7.37 10.60 13.85
CA MET A 419 -6.80 11.56 12.91
C MET A 419 -6.02 12.64 13.66
N GLU A 420 -4.94 13.12 13.06
CA GLU A 420 -4.22 14.30 13.56
C GLU A 420 -5.06 15.55 13.24
N ILE A 421 -5.78 16.05 14.23
CA ILE A 421 -6.52 17.32 14.13
C ILE A 421 -5.65 18.42 14.73
N ALA A 422 -5.44 19.51 13.98
CA ALA A 422 -4.89 20.72 14.56
C ALA A 422 -5.86 21.21 15.66
N PRO A 423 -5.37 21.61 16.85
CA PRO A 423 -6.24 22.10 17.92
C PRO A 423 -7.22 23.17 17.39
N PRO A 424 -8.53 23.08 17.71
CA PRO A 424 -9.54 24.00 17.19
C PRO A 424 -9.22 25.48 17.44
N SER A 425 -8.46 25.79 18.50
CA SER A 425 -7.95 27.13 18.78
C SER A 425 -7.00 27.65 17.69
N LEU A 426 -6.07 26.81 17.21
CA LEU A 426 -5.13 27.16 16.15
C LEU A 426 -5.81 27.22 14.79
N GLN A 427 -6.74 26.30 14.50
CA GLN A 427 -7.52 26.36 13.26
C GLN A 427 -8.41 27.60 13.21
N ARG A 428 -9.10 27.95 14.31
CA ARG A 428 -9.90 29.18 14.38
C ARG A 428 -9.02 30.43 14.35
N GLN A 429 -7.83 30.41 14.94
CA GLN A 429 -6.85 31.51 14.79
C GLN A 429 -6.38 31.66 13.36
N GLN A 430 -6.07 30.58 12.65
CA GLN A 430 -5.70 30.62 11.24
C GLN A 430 -6.84 31.09 10.34
N ILE A 431 -8.07 30.62 10.57
CA ILE A 431 -9.25 31.10 9.84
C ILE A 431 -9.50 32.58 10.14
N ALA A 432 -9.37 33.00 11.40
CA ALA A 432 -9.48 34.41 11.77
C ALA A 432 -8.37 35.26 11.14
N GLU A 433 -7.12 34.77 11.10
CA GLU A 433 -5.97 35.42 10.45
C GLU A 433 -6.21 35.55 8.94
N ILE A 434 -6.69 34.49 8.28
CA ILE A 434 -7.07 34.50 6.85
C ILE A 434 -8.24 35.45 6.61
N GLU A 435 -9.24 35.50 7.49
CA GLU A 435 -10.35 36.45 7.39
C GLU A 435 -9.92 37.90 7.63
N THR A 436 -8.99 38.17 8.56
CA THR A 436 -8.37 39.49 8.71
C THR A 436 -7.52 39.85 7.51
N GLN A 437 -6.72 38.92 6.96
CA GLN A 437 -5.97 39.17 5.73
C GLN A 437 -6.90 39.40 4.54
N ALA A 438 -8.01 38.67 4.43
CA ALA A 438 -9.02 38.88 3.42
C ALA A 438 -9.76 40.22 3.61
N ARG A 439 -10.02 40.63 4.86
CA ARG A 439 -10.56 41.97 5.18
C ARG A 439 -9.55 43.08 4.92
N GLU A 440 -8.27 42.88 5.19
CA GLU A 440 -7.18 43.81 4.88
C GLU A 440 -6.99 43.93 3.37
N GLN A 441 -7.08 42.83 2.62
CA GLN A 441 -7.10 42.84 1.15
C GLN A 441 -8.36 43.51 0.59
N GLN A 442 -9.53 43.32 1.23
CA GLN A 442 -10.76 44.05 0.86
C GLN A 442 -10.69 45.54 1.22
N GLN A 443 -10.02 45.91 2.31
CA GLN A 443 -9.75 47.32 2.67
C GLN A 443 -8.72 47.96 1.73
N GLN A 444 -7.74 47.20 1.22
CA GLN A 444 -6.84 47.66 0.16
C GLN A 444 -7.52 47.79 -1.22
N GLN A 445 -8.69 47.18 -1.43
CA GLN A 445 -9.50 47.34 -2.65
C GLN A 445 -10.50 48.50 -2.61
N GLN A 446 -10.64 49.23 -1.49
CA GLN A 446 -11.26 50.56 -1.51
C GLN A 446 -10.25 51.59 -2.02
N VAL A 447 -10.26 51.78 -3.34
CA VAL A 447 -9.43 52.74 -4.09
C VAL A 447 -9.74 54.18 -3.64
N THR A 448 -8.92 54.75 -2.75
CA THR A 448 -8.86 56.20 -2.52
C THR A 448 -7.99 56.84 -3.60
N SER A 449 -8.60 57.25 -4.71
CA SER A 449 -7.90 58.00 -5.77
C SER A 449 -7.38 59.33 -5.21
N THR A 450 -6.08 59.58 -5.27
CA THR A 450 -5.48 60.84 -4.81
C THR A 450 -5.30 61.76 -6.01
N THR A 451 -5.88 62.97 -5.99
CA THR A 451 -5.75 63.95 -7.08
C THR A 451 -4.71 65.00 -6.75
N THR A 452 -3.70 65.19 -7.59
CA THR A 452 -2.67 66.23 -7.47
C THR A 452 -2.78 67.25 -8.61
N ARG A 453 -2.64 68.54 -8.30
CA ARG A 453 -2.57 69.62 -9.30
C ARG A 453 -1.12 69.86 -9.70
N SER A 454 -0.83 69.86 -11.00
CA SER A 454 0.47 70.24 -11.56
C SER A 454 0.29 71.21 -12.73
N VAL A 455 1.37 71.84 -13.20
CA VAL A 455 1.33 72.85 -14.27
C VAL A 455 2.26 72.39 -15.39
N ASN A 456 1.80 72.49 -16.64
CA ASN A 456 2.63 72.13 -17.80
C ASN A 456 3.66 73.24 -18.13
N ILE A 457 4.59 72.94 -19.04
CA ILE A 457 5.65 73.88 -19.48
C ILE A 457 5.13 75.16 -20.17
N HIS A 458 3.82 75.26 -20.45
CA HIS A 458 3.15 76.42 -21.04
C HIS A 458 2.22 77.16 -20.06
N GLY A 459 2.18 76.77 -18.77
CA GLY A 459 1.48 77.50 -17.72
C GLY A 459 0.00 77.12 -17.50
N GLU A 460 -0.48 76.03 -18.09
CA GLU A 460 -1.86 75.56 -17.88
C GLU A 460 -1.96 74.57 -16.70
N GLU A 461 -3.01 74.72 -15.87
CA GLU A 461 -3.27 73.82 -14.73
C GLU A 461 -3.76 72.44 -15.20
N MET A 462 -3.12 71.38 -14.73
CA MET A 462 -3.49 69.98 -14.93
C MET A 462 -3.88 69.34 -13.60
N ILE A 463 -4.92 68.49 -13.63
CA ILE A 463 -5.34 67.65 -12.50
C ILE A 463 -5.02 66.20 -12.85
N VAL A 464 -4.11 65.57 -12.10
CA VAL A 464 -3.72 64.17 -12.27
C VAL A 464 -4.35 63.36 -11.15
N ALA A 465 -5.14 62.34 -11.51
CA ALA A 465 -5.74 61.41 -10.55
C ALA A 465 -4.95 60.10 -10.55
N THR A 466 -4.33 59.76 -9.43
CA THR A 466 -3.53 58.54 -9.30
C THR A 466 -4.32 57.49 -8.53
N GLN A 467 -4.44 56.27 -9.09
CA GLN A 467 -5.23 55.18 -8.51
C GLN A 467 -4.36 54.05 -7.95
N SER A 468 -3.06 54.01 -8.25
CA SER A 468 -2.14 52.99 -7.74
C SER A 468 -0.96 53.59 -6.94
N PRO A 469 -0.47 52.93 -5.88
CA PRO A 469 0.65 53.44 -5.07
C PRO A 469 1.98 53.56 -5.84
N HIS A 470 2.18 52.77 -6.90
CA HIS A 470 3.42 52.76 -7.69
C HIS A 470 3.60 54.01 -8.56
N GLU A 471 2.51 54.65 -8.96
CA GLU A 471 2.52 55.85 -9.80
C GLU A 471 2.90 57.13 -9.04
N GLN A 472 3.03 57.07 -7.71
CA GLN A 472 3.46 58.20 -6.86
C GLN A 472 4.99 58.31 -6.71
N GLN A 473 5.76 57.32 -7.16
CA GLN A 473 7.21 57.30 -6.96
C GLN A 473 7.97 57.77 -8.22
N VAL A 474 8.69 58.88 -8.10
CA VAL A 474 9.61 59.35 -9.14
C VAL A 474 10.92 58.58 -9.01
N PHE A 475 11.15 57.62 -9.90
CA PHE A 475 12.40 56.87 -9.96
C PHE A 475 13.48 57.71 -10.67
N SER A 476 14.61 57.94 -9.99
CA SER A 476 15.84 58.44 -10.60
C SER A 476 16.88 57.32 -10.59
N SER A 477 17.39 56.92 -11.76
CA SER A 477 18.40 55.88 -11.86
C SER A 477 19.78 56.46 -11.54
N LYS A 478 20.37 56.08 -10.40
CA LYS A 478 21.82 56.20 -10.17
C LYS A 478 22.41 54.80 -10.12
N THR A 479 23.34 54.53 -11.03
CA THR A 479 24.21 53.36 -11.05
C THR A 479 25.29 53.48 -9.97
N ASP A 480 25.24 52.65 -8.93
CA ASP A 480 26.38 52.42 -8.06
C ASP A 480 26.47 50.93 -7.72
N TRP A 481 27.54 50.29 -8.21
CA TRP A 481 27.85 48.88 -8.01
C TRP A 481 29.14 48.80 -7.17
N ARG A 482 29.02 48.41 -5.91
CA ARG A 482 30.11 47.86 -5.09
C ARG A 482 29.54 46.85 -4.11
#